data_AF-A0A2A4T6G5-F1
#
_entry.id   AF-A0A2A4T6G5-F1
#
_cell.length_a   1.000
_cell.length_b   1.000
_cell.length_c   1.000
_cell.angle_alpha   90.00
_cell.angle_beta   90.00
_cell.angle_gamma   90.00
#
_symmetry.space_group_name_H-M   'P 1'
#
loop_
_entity.id
_entity.type
_entity.pdbx_description
1 polymer ?
#
loop_
_entity_poly.entity_id
_entity_poly.type
_entity_poly.pdbx_seq_one_letter_code
_entity_poly.pdbx_strand_id
1 'polypeptide(L)'
;FQERRTIDLIEKHFEIDLSGTYLRIEYAQDTGNFWLEPHSDLGVKSFTMLIYLSKDASHAELGTDIYDAEKRHVGRSPFSPGGALVFVPANDTFHGFEPRNIKIV
;
A
#
# COMPACT_ATOMS: atom_id res chain seq x y z
N PHE A 1 0.82 15.93 3.07
CA PHE A 1 0.01 15.25 2.03
C PHE A 1 -0.96 16.18 1.30
N GLN A 2 -1.60 17.17 1.95
CA GLN A 2 -2.51 18.12 1.25
C GLN A 2 -1.86 19.45 0.82
N GLU A 3 -0.57 19.64 1.07
CA GLU A 3 0.12 20.84 0.62
C GLU A 3 0.22 20.81 -0.92
N ARG A 4 0.06 21.97 -1.56
CA ARG A 4 -0.13 22.06 -3.02
C ARG A 4 1.04 21.47 -3.79
N ARG A 5 2.28 21.80 -3.41
CA ARG A 5 3.47 21.24 -4.04
C ARG A 5 3.52 19.71 -3.91
N THR A 6 3.07 19.16 -2.80
CA THR A 6 2.97 17.69 -2.61
C THR A 6 1.96 17.08 -3.59
N ILE A 7 0.78 17.69 -3.71
CA ILE A 7 -0.27 17.25 -4.65
C ILE A 7 0.25 17.32 -6.09
N ASP A 8 0.80 18.46 -6.50
CA ASP A 8 1.33 18.67 -7.85
C ASP A 8 2.43 17.64 -8.20
N LEU A 9 3.27 17.26 -7.22
CA LEU A 9 4.28 16.22 -7.42
C LEU A 9 3.65 14.85 -7.65
N ILE A 10 2.59 14.49 -6.93
CA ILE A 10 1.89 13.21 -7.08
C ILE A 10 1.16 13.18 -8.44
N GLU A 11 0.35 14.20 -8.74
CA GLU A 11 -0.38 14.32 -10.01
C GLU A 11 0.57 14.22 -11.21
N LYS A 12 1.70 14.92 -11.15
CA LYS A 12 2.72 14.88 -12.21
C LYS A 12 3.40 13.51 -12.32
N HIS A 13 3.72 12.86 -11.20
CA HIS A 13 4.45 11.59 -11.24
C HIS A 13 3.58 10.44 -11.75
N PHE A 14 2.31 10.42 -11.35
CA PHE A 14 1.38 9.33 -11.67
C PHE A 14 0.44 9.64 -12.84
N GLU A 15 0.51 10.86 -13.39
CA GLU A 15 -0.35 11.34 -14.49
C GLU A 15 -1.84 11.23 -14.15
N ILE A 16 -2.21 11.65 -12.93
CA ILE A 16 -3.59 11.62 -12.41
C ILE A 16 -4.09 13.02 -12.03
N ASP A 17 -5.41 13.17 -11.94
CA ASP A 17 -6.08 14.35 -11.39
C ASP A 17 -6.64 14.02 -10.00
N LEU A 18 -6.20 14.75 -8.97
CA LEU A 18 -6.66 14.64 -7.60
C LEU A 18 -7.65 15.73 -7.21
N SER A 19 -8.10 16.55 -8.16
CA SER A 19 -9.12 17.58 -7.93
C SER A 19 -10.41 16.98 -7.36
N GLY A 20 -10.95 17.62 -6.31
CA GLY A 20 -12.18 17.17 -5.66
C GLY A 20 -12.04 15.91 -4.80
N THR A 21 -10.83 15.38 -4.63
CA THR A 21 -10.57 14.26 -3.71
C THR A 21 -10.33 14.74 -2.27
N TYR A 22 -10.50 13.84 -1.31
CA TYR A 22 -10.24 14.09 0.11
C TYR A 22 -9.12 13.18 0.62
N LEU A 23 -8.26 13.71 1.47
CA LEU A 23 -7.23 12.91 2.13
C LEU A 23 -7.87 12.05 3.22
N ARG A 24 -7.65 10.75 3.15
CA ARG A 24 -7.91 9.80 4.22
C ARG A 24 -6.58 9.20 4.68
N ILE A 25 -6.30 9.24 5.97
CA ILE A 25 -5.14 8.59 6.59
C ILE A 25 -5.66 7.58 7.60
N GLU A 26 -5.05 6.41 7.59
CA GLU A 26 -5.28 5.35 8.57
C GLU A 26 -3.94 4.95 9.18
N TYR A 27 -3.94 4.70 10.49
CA TYR A 27 -2.83 4.09 11.19
C TYR A 27 -3.28 2.71 11.66
N ALA A 28 -2.64 1.67 11.14
CA ALA A 28 -2.96 0.29 11.43
C ALA A 28 -1.74 -0.43 12.03
N GLN A 29 -2.02 -1.34 12.95
CA GLN A 29 -1.04 -2.28 13.49
C GLN A 29 -1.60 -3.69 13.38
N ASP A 30 -1.15 -4.42 12.38
CA ASP A 30 -1.46 -5.83 12.22
C ASP A 30 -0.56 -6.67 13.13
N THR A 31 -1.10 -7.76 13.69
CA THR A 31 -0.38 -8.63 14.63
C THR A 31 -0.81 -10.10 14.46
N GLY A 32 -0.02 -11.03 14.98
CA GLY A 32 -0.37 -12.45 14.98
C GLY A 32 -0.51 -13.03 13.58
N ASN A 33 -1.67 -13.63 13.27
CA ASN A 33 -1.94 -14.29 11.99
C ASN A 33 -2.80 -13.43 11.05
N PHE A 34 -2.68 -12.11 11.11
CA PHE A 34 -3.37 -11.23 10.18
C PHE A 34 -3.08 -11.63 8.73
N TRP A 35 -4.11 -11.52 7.91
CA TRP A 35 -4.03 -11.73 6.46
C TRP A 35 -5.08 -10.85 5.79
N LEU A 36 -4.86 -10.60 4.50
CA LEU A 36 -5.76 -9.80 3.69
C LEU A 36 -5.88 -10.40 2.30
N GLU A 37 -7.11 -10.69 1.88
CA GLU A 37 -7.42 -11.26 0.57
C GLU A 37 -6.88 -10.38 -0.57
N PRO A 38 -6.39 -10.97 -1.68
CA PRO A 38 -6.03 -10.21 -2.87
C PRO A 38 -7.22 -9.39 -3.40
N HIS A 39 -7.07 -8.07 -3.40
CA HIS A 39 -8.08 -7.10 -3.82
C HIS A 39 -7.45 -5.96 -4.62
N SER A 40 -8.30 -5.17 -5.28
CA SER A 40 -7.92 -3.88 -5.86
C SER A 40 -8.77 -2.78 -5.24
N ASP A 41 -8.21 -1.59 -5.17
CA ASP A 41 -8.72 -0.41 -4.49
C ASP A 41 -9.77 0.36 -5.34
N LEU A 42 -10.68 -0.37 -5.98
CA LEU A 42 -11.63 0.19 -6.93
C LEU A 42 -12.71 1.05 -6.25
N GLY A 43 -13.18 2.07 -6.97
CA GLY A 43 -14.36 2.87 -6.63
C GLY A 43 -14.06 4.26 -6.09
N VAL A 44 -13.42 4.36 -4.92
CA VAL A 44 -13.32 5.64 -4.17
C VAL A 44 -11.89 6.13 -3.91
N LYS A 45 -10.87 5.32 -4.22
CA LYS A 45 -9.47 5.70 -4.03
C LYS A 45 -8.86 6.10 -5.39
N SER A 46 -8.46 7.36 -5.52
CA SER A 46 -7.77 7.85 -6.73
C SER A 46 -6.25 7.61 -6.69
N PHE A 47 -5.70 7.36 -5.49
CA PHE A 47 -4.29 7.17 -5.23
C PHE A 47 -4.13 6.45 -3.89
N THR A 48 -3.25 5.45 -3.83
CA THR A 48 -2.97 4.68 -2.61
C THR A 48 -1.48 4.71 -2.29
N MET A 49 -1.15 4.94 -1.02
CA MET A 49 0.20 4.89 -0.47
C MET A 49 0.17 4.15 0.88
N LEU A 50 0.98 3.10 1.01
CA LEU A 50 1.21 2.37 2.27
C LEU A 50 2.64 2.65 2.73
N ILE A 51 2.79 3.29 3.89
CA ILE A 51 4.11 3.61 4.47
C ILE A 51 4.42 2.59 5.56
N TYR A 52 5.58 1.95 5.45
CA TYR A 52 6.05 0.96 6.43
C TYR A 52 6.74 1.67 7.60
N LEU A 53 6.21 1.49 8.82
CA LEU A 53 6.66 2.25 9.99
C LEU A 53 7.56 1.47 10.95
N SER A 54 7.46 0.14 10.98
CA SER A 54 8.24 -0.65 11.94
C SER A 54 9.73 -0.59 11.62
N LYS A 55 10.56 -0.50 12.67
CA LYS A 55 12.03 -0.48 12.59
C LYS A 55 12.68 -1.81 12.95
N ASP A 56 11.89 -2.80 13.33
CA ASP A 56 12.41 -4.10 13.72
C ASP A 56 12.87 -4.88 12.49
N ALA A 57 14.11 -5.39 12.54
CA ALA A 57 14.71 -6.11 11.42
C ALA A 57 13.95 -7.40 11.07
N SER A 58 13.23 -8.00 12.04
CA SER A 58 12.38 -9.17 11.78
C SER A 58 11.16 -8.88 10.90
N HIS A 59 10.84 -7.60 10.68
CA HIS A 59 9.73 -7.17 9.84
C HIS A 59 10.10 -6.95 8.38
N ALA A 60 11.36 -7.20 7.97
CA ALA A 60 11.82 -7.02 6.59
C ALA A 60 10.98 -7.76 5.54
N GLU A 61 10.35 -8.88 5.93
CA GLU A 61 9.53 -9.74 5.08
C GLU A 61 8.02 -9.48 5.19
N LEU A 62 7.59 -8.41 5.88
CA LEU A 62 6.18 -8.08 6.09
C LEU A 62 5.62 -7.08 5.07
N GLY A 63 6.26 -6.95 3.90
CA GLY A 63 5.78 -6.09 2.83
C GLY A 63 4.43 -6.54 2.27
N THR A 64 3.86 -5.70 1.43
CA THR A 64 2.58 -5.95 0.76
C THR A 64 2.78 -6.96 -0.35
N ASP A 65 1.95 -8.00 -0.40
CA ASP A 65 1.99 -8.98 -1.47
C ASP A 65 1.30 -8.44 -2.72
N ILE A 66 1.85 -8.77 -3.88
CA ILE A 66 1.43 -8.31 -5.21
C ILE A 66 0.98 -9.53 -5.99
N TYR A 67 -0.10 -9.37 -6.74
CA TYR A 67 -0.71 -10.45 -7.51
C TYR A 67 -0.92 -10.03 -8.98
N ASP A 68 -1.02 -11.01 -9.87
CA ASP A 68 -1.42 -10.77 -11.26
C ASP A 68 -2.95 -10.66 -11.42
N ALA A 69 -3.41 -10.52 -12.67
CA ALA A 69 -4.83 -10.39 -13.00
C ALA A 69 -5.66 -11.64 -12.66
N GLU A 70 -5.04 -12.82 -12.59
CA GLU A 70 -5.66 -14.06 -12.13
C GLU A 70 -5.56 -14.24 -10.60
N LYS A 71 -5.12 -13.19 -9.88
CA LYS A 71 -4.86 -13.20 -8.44
C LYS A 71 -3.83 -14.24 -8.00
N ARG A 72 -2.88 -14.60 -8.87
CA ARG A 72 -1.73 -15.44 -8.49
C ARG A 72 -0.65 -14.55 -7.89
N HIS A 73 -0.02 -15.01 -6.80
CA HIS A 73 1.05 -14.26 -6.14
C HIS A 73 2.25 -14.11 -7.08
N VAL A 74 2.70 -12.88 -7.29
CA VAL A 74 3.86 -12.56 -8.16
C VAL A 74 5.06 -12.06 -7.38
N GLY A 75 4.84 -11.50 -6.18
CA GLY A 75 5.93 -10.96 -5.40
C GLY A 75 5.46 -10.19 -4.17
N ARG A 76 6.41 -9.54 -3.51
CA ARG A 76 6.18 -8.74 -2.32
C ARG A 76 7.01 -7.47 -2.41
N SER A 77 6.43 -6.36 -1.99
CA SER A 77 7.20 -5.12 -1.82
C SER A 77 8.23 -5.28 -0.70
N PRO A 78 9.39 -4.61 -0.76
CA PRO A 78 10.32 -4.59 0.36
C PRO A 78 9.70 -3.82 1.54
N PHE A 79 9.76 -4.39 2.75
CA PHE A 79 9.40 -3.67 3.96
C PHE A 79 10.63 -2.92 4.49
N SER A 80 10.68 -1.62 4.23
CA SER A 80 11.74 -0.74 4.74
C SER A 80 11.12 0.35 5.61
N PRO A 81 11.64 0.64 6.82
CA PRO A 81 11.14 1.73 7.65
C PRO A 81 11.21 3.07 6.89
N GLY A 82 10.08 3.77 6.79
CA GLY A 82 9.93 5.00 6.02
C GLY A 82 9.83 4.81 4.50
N GLY A 83 9.96 3.58 4.00
CA GLY A 83 9.64 3.21 2.62
C GLY A 83 8.14 3.08 2.40
N ALA A 84 7.72 3.09 1.14
CA ALA A 84 6.31 2.99 0.78
C ALA A 84 6.07 2.17 -0.48
N LEU A 85 4.96 1.43 -0.51
CA LEU A 85 4.33 0.97 -1.74
C LEU A 85 3.30 2.02 -2.17
N VAL A 86 3.37 2.44 -3.44
CA VAL A 86 2.54 3.52 -3.99
C VAL A 86 2.01 3.11 -5.35
N PHE A 87 0.71 3.29 -5.57
CA PHE A 87 0.08 2.97 -6.86
C PHE A 87 -1.22 3.78 -7.07
N VAL A 88 -1.61 3.89 -8.33
CA VAL A 88 -2.94 4.35 -8.76
C VAL A 88 -3.82 3.12 -8.93
N PRO A 89 -4.98 3.01 -8.25
CA PRO A 89 -5.84 1.84 -8.38
C PRO A 89 -6.32 1.63 -9.82
N ALA A 90 -6.23 0.39 -10.30
CA ALA A 90 -6.72 -0.05 -11.60
C ALA A 90 -7.26 -1.50 -11.52
N ASN A 91 -7.77 -2.02 -12.64
CA ASN A 91 -8.38 -3.35 -12.68
C ASN A 91 -7.37 -4.51 -12.54
N ASP A 92 -6.08 -4.19 -12.53
CA ASP A 92 -4.95 -5.11 -12.47
C ASP A 92 -3.96 -4.79 -11.32
N THR A 93 -4.27 -3.85 -10.43
CA THR A 93 -3.44 -3.52 -9.26
C THR A 93 -3.79 -4.37 -8.05
N PHE A 94 -3.74 -5.69 -8.19
CA PHE A 94 -4.07 -6.62 -7.10
C PHE A 94 -2.97 -6.68 -6.06
N HIS A 95 -3.36 -6.51 -4.81
CA HIS A 95 -2.48 -6.55 -3.65
C HIS A 95 -3.20 -7.12 -2.43
N GLY A 96 -2.42 -7.54 -1.44
CA GLY A 96 -2.94 -8.18 -0.24
C GLY A 96 -1.85 -8.47 0.77
N PHE A 97 -2.12 -9.42 1.65
CA PHE A 97 -1.16 -9.88 2.66
C PHE A 97 -1.38 -11.37 2.94
N GLU A 98 -0.46 -12.22 2.47
CA GLU A 98 -0.47 -13.65 2.77
C GLU A 98 -0.23 -13.89 4.28
N PRO A 99 -0.87 -14.89 4.89
CA PRO A 99 -0.72 -15.19 6.31
C PRO A 99 0.75 -15.37 6.71
N ARG A 100 1.20 -14.53 7.65
CA ARG A 100 2.54 -14.59 8.25
C ARG A 100 2.42 -14.26 9.73
N ASN A 101 3.31 -14.83 10.54
CA ASN A 101 3.38 -14.45 11.95
C ASN A 101 3.97 -13.04 12.09
N ILE A 102 3.17 -12.10 12.55
CA ILE A 102 3.59 -10.73 12.82
C ILE A 102 3.86 -10.61 14.33
N LYS A 103 5.14 -10.47 14.68
CA LYS A 103 5.55 -10.33 16.07
C LYS A 103 5.23 -8.93 16.57
N ILE A 104 4.71 -8.85 17.79
CA ILE A 104 4.66 -7.58 18.51
C ILE A 104 6.06 -7.38 19.11
N VAL A 105 6.65 -6.22 18.82
CA VAL A 105 8.02 -5.84 19.18
C VAL A 105 8.02 -4.49 19.87
#